data_AF-A0A6G0HJR9-F1
#
_entry.id   AF-A0A6G0HJR9-F1
#
_cell.length_a   1.000
_cell.length_b   1.000
_cell.length_c   1.000
_cell.angle_alpha   90.00
_cell.angle_beta   90.00
_cell.angle_gamma   90.00
#
_symmetry.space_group_name_H-M   'P 1'
#
loop_
_entity.id
_entity.type
_entity.pdbx_description
1 polymer ?
#
loop_
_entity_poly.entity_id
_entity_poly.type
_entity_poly.pdbx_seq_one_letter_code
_entity_poly.pdbx_strand_id
1 'polypeptide(L)'
;MVPNVSLFDVMWGESNMLAVEILHSSSFLKELWSGRLTQGCYARFMQQEALYLHRVSSTLEVLLSGLQEADDMRSLLMDTLKHYSSRNQSLLDSPPPLWLQLSLRSFHSVVLEEPVYWVVALLARASLRNFLAEELQMSEVRASSFYQEWSDESRKEFAWTQRYRKAIEEHQDQMHIYKAIDIFRDHMMNQRNFYKAVDCDVGGEQDGNACEGEL
;
A
#
# COMPACT_ATOMS: atom_id res chain seq x y z
N MET A 1 -1.65 -25.74 14.20
CA MET A 1 -2.14 -24.42 14.66
C MET A 1 -2.58 -24.55 16.11
N VAL A 2 -2.23 -23.61 16.99
CA VAL A 2 -2.81 -23.58 18.35
C VAL A 2 -4.28 -23.17 18.20
N PRO A 3 -5.24 -23.84 18.88
CA PRO A 3 -6.64 -23.44 18.80
C PRO A 3 -6.80 -21.95 19.19
N ASN A 4 -7.54 -21.18 18.38
CA ASN A 4 -7.85 -19.76 18.56
C ASN A 4 -6.74 -18.73 18.26
N VAL A 5 -5.65 -19.10 17.58
CA VAL A 5 -4.68 -18.11 17.08
C VAL A 5 -4.99 -17.79 15.62
N SER A 6 -5.38 -16.54 15.33
CA SER A 6 -5.63 -16.09 13.95
C SER A 6 -4.32 -16.04 13.16
N LEU A 7 -4.30 -16.62 11.95
CA LEU A 7 -3.16 -16.49 11.04
C LEU A 7 -2.80 -15.03 10.77
N PHE A 8 -3.79 -14.12 10.77
CA PHE A 8 -3.56 -12.68 10.67
C PHE A 8 -2.64 -12.17 11.79
N ASP A 9 -2.94 -12.51 13.05
CA ASP A 9 -2.20 -12.00 14.20
C ASP A 9 -0.75 -12.48 14.17
N VAL A 10 -0.50 -13.69 13.67
CA VAL A 10 0.85 -14.22 13.46
C VAL A 10 1.58 -13.44 12.37
N MET A 11 0.98 -13.27 11.19
CA MET A 11 1.60 -12.52 10.08
C MET A 11 1.92 -11.07 10.47
N TRP A 12 0.98 -10.41 11.15
CA TRP A 12 1.17 -9.05 11.65
C TRP A 12 2.24 -9.00 12.73
N GLY A 13 2.22 -9.92 13.70
CA GLY A 13 3.22 -10.00 14.77
C GLY A 13 4.65 -10.16 14.26
N GLU A 14 4.85 -10.91 13.19
CA GLU A 14 6.17 -11.10 12.55
C GLU A 14 6.62 -9.91 11.68
N SER A 15 5.71 -8.97 11.38
CA SER A 15 5.96 -7.88 10.42
C SER A 15 5.72 -6.47 10.96
N ASN A 16 5.15 -6.31 12.17
CA ASN A 16 4.74 -5.01 12.72
C ASN A 16 5.90 -4.03 12.88
N MET A 17 7.11 -4.51 13.15
CA MET A 17 8.31 -3.67 13.24
C MET A 17 8.61 -2.94 11.93
N LEU A 18 8.21 -3.50 10.78
CA LEU A 18 8.29 -2.80 9.49
C LEU A 18 7.31 -1.63 9.43
N ALA A 19 6.10 -1.77 9.99
CA ALA A 19 5.14 -0.68 10.04
C ALA A 19 5.64 0.48 10.92
N VAL A 20 6.24 0.16 12.07
CA VAL A 20 6.90 1.12 12.97
C VAL A 20 8.07 1.81 12.25
N GLU A 21 8.91 1.06 11.53
CA GLU A 21 10.00 1.62 10.73
C GLU A 21 9.48 2.59 9.66
N ILE A 22 8.40 2.23 8.95
CA ILE A 22 7.77 3.10 7.95
C ILE A 22 7.31 4.41 8.57
N LEU A 23 6.56 4.33 9.68
CA LEU A 23 6.03 5.48 10.41
C LEU A 23 7.13 6.49 10.78
N HIS A 24 8.28 6.00 11.25
CA HIS A 24 9.38 6.85 11.73
C HIS A 24 10.40 7.25 10.67
N SER A 25 10.51 6.50 9.57
CA SER A 25 11.51 6.76 8.53
C SER A 25 10.99 7.66 7.41
N SER A 26 9.68 7.60 7.10
CA SER A 26 9.11 8.30 5.94
C SER A 26 9.08 9.82 6.14
N SER A 27 9.76 10.54 5.24
CA SER A 27 9.66 12.01 5.15
C SER A 27 8.24 12.47 4.89
N PHE A 28 7.49 11.74 4.04
CA PHE A 28 6.09 12.03 3.78
C PHE A 28 5.25 11.99 5.07
N LEU A 29 5.34 10.91 5.84
CA LEU A 29 4.54 10.76 7.07
C LEU A 29 4.92 11.78 8.14
N LYS A 30 6.21 12.12 8.27
CA LYS A 30 6.69 13.18 9.17
C LYS A 30 6.12 14.55 8.82
N GLU A 31 6.18 14.92 7.54
CA GLU A 31 5.68 16.21 7.08
C GLU A 31 4.15 16.27 7.11
N LEU A 32 3.48 15.15 6.80
CA LEU A 32 2.03 15.01 6.93
C LEU A 32 1.58 15.25 8.38
N TRP A 33 2.18 14.54 9.34
CA TRP A 33 1.82 14.63 10.76
C TRP A 33 2.15 15.99 11.38
N SER A 34 3.25 16.61 10.96
CA SER A 34 3.64 17.94 11.45
C SER A 34 2.82 19.08 10.85
N GLY A 35 1.95 18.80 9.87
CA GLY A 35 1.15 19.80 9.17
C GLY A 35 1.95 20.65 8.16
N ARG A 36 3.20 20.28 7.87
CA ARG A 36 4.10 21.02 6.97
C ARG A 36 4.18 20.44 5.56
N LEU A 37 3.43 19.39 5.27
CA LEU A 37 3.44 18.75 3.96
C LEU A 37 3.14 19.74 2.84
N THR A 38 4.07 19.85 1.90
CA THR A 38 3.93 20.73 0.74
C THR A 38 3.05 20.10 -0.33
N GLN A 39 2.40 20.93 -1.16
CA GLN A 39 1.63 20.45 -2.31
C GLN A 39 2.49 19.60 -3.24
N GLY A 40 3.75 19.97 -3.46
CA GLY A 40 4.69 19.21 -4.29
C GLY A 40 5.03 17.83 -3.70
N CYS A 41 5.19 17.69 -2.38
CA CYS A 41 5.38 16.37 -1.78
C CYS A 41 4.09 15.53 -1.85
N TYR A 42 2.93 16.13 -1.56
CA TYR A 42 1.65 15.44 -1.63
C TYR A 42 1.34 14.94 -3.06
N ALA A 43 1.55 15.77 -4.08
CA ALA A 43 1.34 15.39 -5.48
C ALA A 43 2.23 14.21 -5.91
N ARG A 44 3.51 14.19 -5.49
CA ARG A 44 4.43 13.08 -5.78
C ARG A 44 4.00 11.79 -5.08
N PHE A 45 3.56 11.87 -3.83
CA PHE A 45 2.99 10.72 -3.12
C PHE A 45 1.77 10.16 -3.87
N MET A 46 0.84 11.03 -4.25
CA MET A 46 -0.38 10.64 -4.98
C MET A 46 -0.09 10.06 -6.36
N GLN A 47 0.91 10.57 -7.07
CA GLN A 47 1.37 10.00 -8.33
C GLN A 47 1.93 8.58 -8.15
N GLN A 48 2.75 8.36 -7.12
CA GLN A 48 3.28 7.03 -6.82
C GLN A 48 2.17 6.06 -6.40
N GLU A 49 1.20 6.53 -5.61
CA GLU A 49 -0.01 5.77 -5.24
C GLU A 49 -0.80 5.32 -6.47
N ALA A 50 -1.13 6.26 -7.37
CA ALA A 50 -1.86 5.96 -8.59
C ALA A 50 -1.10 4.95 -9.46
N LEU A 51 0.22 5.10 -9.57
CA LEU A 51 1.08 4.18 -10.31
C LEU A 51 1.10 2.78 -9.70
N TYR A 52 1.23 2.66 -8.38
CA TYR A 52 1.18 1.37 -7.69
C TYR A 52 -0.17 0.68 -7.93
N LEU A 53 -1.28 1.39 -7.66
CA LEU A 53 -2.62 0.82 -7.77
C LEU A 53 -2.95 0.38 -9.20
N HIS A 54 -2.61 1.19 -10.20
CA HIS A 54 -2.81 0.85 -11.59
C HIS A 54 -2.07 -0.45 -11.98
N ARG A 55 -0.79 -0.57 -11.62
CA ARG A 55 0.00 -1.75 -11.99
C ARG A 55 -0.45 -3.00 -11.24
N VAL A 56 -0.82 -2.88 -9.97
CA VAL A 56 -1.38 -4.00 -9.20
C VAL A 56 -2.74 -4.41 -9.76
N SER A 57 -3.61 -3.46 -10.16
CA SER A 57 -4.86 -3.74 -10.87
C SER A 57 -4.61 -4.55 -12.15
N SER A 58 -3.63 -4.15 -12.98
CA SER A 58 -3.31 -4.91 -14.20
C SER A 58 -2.84 -6.34 -13.89
N THR A 59 -2.02 -6.55 -12.85
CA THR A 59 -1.63 -7.91 -12.46
C THR A 59 -2.83 -8.72 -11.94
N LEU A 60 -3.73 -8.07 -11.21
CA LEU A 60 -4.95 -8.68 -10.68
C LEU A 60 -5.95 -9.06 -11.79
N GLU A 61 -6.08 -8.25 -12.85
CA GLU A 61 -6.87 -8.57 -14.04
C GLU A 61 -6.40 -9.85 -14.71
N VAL A 62 -5.07 -10.01 -14.85
CA VAL A 62 -4.47 -11.23 -15.42
C VAL A 62 -4.77 -12.44 -14.55
N LEU A 63 -4.62 -12.33 -13.22
CA LEU A 63 -4.97 -13.40 -12.28
C LEU A 63 -6.45 -13.79 -12.43
N LEU A 64 -7.35 -12.81 -12.39
CA LEU A 64 -8.79 -13.01 -12.51
C LEU A 64 -9.16 -13.68 -13.84
N SER A 65 -8.43 -13.44 -14.94
CA SER A 65 -8.69 -14.14 -16.20
C SER A 65 -8.49 -15.66 -16.12
N GLY A 66 -7.66 -16.13 -15.17
CA GLY A 66 -7.35 -17.54 -14.96
C GLY A 66 -8.21 -18.26 -13.91
N LEU A 67 -8.99 -17.54 -13.11
CA LEU A 67 -9.81 -18.13 -12.02
C LEU A 67 -11.18 -18.59 -12.52
N GLN A 68 -11.73 -19.66 -11.93
CA GLN A 68 -13.09 -20.12 -12.21
C GLN A 68 -14.15 -19.15 -11.66
N GLU A 69 -15.28 -19.04 -12.37
CA GLU A 69 -16.29 -17.99 -12.12
C GLU A 69 -17.05 -18.13 -10.79
N ALA A 70 -17.11 -19.34 -10.23
CA ALA A 70 -17.87 -19.66 -9.00
C ALA A 70 -17.05 -19.59 -7.70
N ASP A 71 -15.84 -19.06 -7.73
CA ASP A 71 -14.96 -18.98 -6.56
C ASP A 71 -15.25 -17.72 -5.73
N ASP A 72 -15.53 -17.87 -4.43
CA ASP A 72 -15.75 -16.74 -3.51
C ASP A 72 -14.53 -15.81 -3.46
N MET A 73 -13.32 -16.35 -3.63
CA MET A 73 -12.10 -15.55 -3.75
C MET A 73 -12.10 -14.68 -5.00
N ARG A 74 -12.62 -15.19 -6.13
CA ARG A 74 -12.73 -14.41 -7.37
C ARG A 74 -13.60 -13.17 -7.14
N SER A 75 -14.73 -13.32 -6.46
CA SER A 75 -15.63 -12.20 -6.16
C SER A 75 -14.93 -11.10 -5.34
N LEU A 76 -14.22 -11.48 -4.27
CA LEU A 76 -13.45 -10.54 -3.44
C LEU A 76 -12.33 -9.84 -4.22
N LEU A 77 -11.64 -10.57 -5.10
CA LEU A 77 -10.58 -10.06 -5.95
C LEU A 77 -11.13 -9.14 -7.05
N MET A 78 -12.30 -9.43 -7.64
CA MET A 78 -12.99 -8.52 -8.57
C MET A 78 -13.40 -7.21 -7.90
N ASP A 79 -13.92 -7.30 -6.67
CA ASP A 79 -14.26 -6.15 -5.86
C ASP A 79 -13.02 -5.29 -5.53
N THR A 80 -11.89 -5.95 -5.24
CA THR A 80 -10.60 -5.27 -5.04
C THR A 80 -10.14 -4.56 -6.31
N LEU A 81 -10.25 -5.21 -7.47
CA LEU A 81 -9.91 -4.61 -8.75
C LEU A 81 -10.73 -3.34 -8.99
N LYS A 82 -12.04 -3.39 -8.74
CA LYS A 82 -12.92 -2.22 -8.86
C LYS A 82 -12.49 -1.07 -7.94
N HIS A 83 -12.12 -1.39 -6.70
CA HIS A 83 -11.60 -0.42 -5.74
C HIS A 83 -10.32 0.25 -6.25
N TYR A 84 -9.33 -0.53 -6.68
CA TYR A 84 -8.03 0.01 -7.13
C TYR A 84 -8.13 0.76 -8.46
N SER A 85 -8.95 0.29 -9.40
CA SER A 85 -9.13 0.91 -10.72
C SER A 85 -9.97 2.19 -10.69
N SER A 86 -10.69 2.49 -9.59
CA SER A 86 -11.40 3.76 -9.42
C SER A 86 -10.47 5.00 -9.40
N ARG A 87 -9.16 4.78 -9.23
CA ARG A 87 -8.13 5.82 -9.16
C ARG A 87 -7.28 5.93 -10.43
N ASN A 88 -7.78 5.42 -11.57
CA ASN A 88 -7.06 5.45 -12.84
C ASN A 88 -6.74 6.88 -13.30
N GLN A 89 -5.46 7.21 -13.27
CA GLN A 89 -4.88 8.31 -14.06
C GLN A 89 -4.09 7.69 -15.22
N SER A 90 -4.13 8.33 -16.39
CA SER A 90 -3.27 7.96 -17.51
C SER A 90 -1.81 8.08 -17.06
N LEU A 91 -1.09 6.97 -17.01
CA LEU A 91 0.30 6.92 -16.56
C LEU A 91 1.23 6.79 -17.76
N LEU A 92 2.31 7.58 -17.73
CA LEU A 92 3.34 7.67 -18.77
C LEU A 92 3.99 6.30 -19.06
N ASP A 93 4.37 6.09 -20.33
CA ASP A 93 5.06 4.90 -20.90
C ASP A 93 6.47 4.64 -20.33
N SER A 94 6.83 5.24 -19.20
CA SER A 94 8.14 5.06 -18.58
C SER A 94 8.26 3.72 -17.86
N PRO A 95 9.46 3.11 -17.84
CA PRO A 95 9.69 1.89 -17.09
C PRO A 95 9.40 2.12 -15.60
N PRO A 96 8.78 1.14 -14.92
CA PRO A 96 8.43 1.29 -13.50
C PRO A 96 9.71 1.50 -12.66
N PRO A 97 9.69 2.39 -11.66
CA PRO A 97 10.82 2.59 -10.75
C PRO A 97 11.13 1.32 -9.95
N LEU A 98 12.35 1.22 -9.42
CA LEU A 98 12.84 0.01 -8.73
C LEU A 98 11.91 -0.47 -7.60
N TRP A 99 11.43 0.45 -6.75
CA TRP A 99 10.51 0.10 -5.65
C TRP A 99 9.23 -0.57 -6.15
N LEU A 100 8.73 -0.16 -7.32
CA LEU A 100 7.54 -0.72 -7.93
C LEU A 100 7.84 -2.06 -8.59
N GLN A 101 8.99 -2.19 -9.25
CA GLN A 101 9.43 -3.48 -9.82
C GLN A 101 9.51 -4.59 -8.75
N LEU A 102 10.04 -4.26 -7.56
CA LEU A 102 10.09 -5.19 -6.43
C LEU A 102 8.68 -5.62 -6.01
N SER A 103 7.75 -4.66 -5.89
CA SER A 103 6.35 -4.92 -5.56
C SER A 103 5.68 -5.85 -6.59
N LEU A 104 5.83 -5.54 -7.88
CA LEU A 104 5.23 -6.33 -8.97
C LEU A 104 5.83 -7.73 -9.05
N ARG A 105 7.13 -7.88 -8.78
CA ARG A 105 7.76 -9.20 -8.71
C ARG A 105 7.17 -10.05 -7.58
N SER A 106 6.95 -9.48 -6.40
CA SER A 106 6.31 -10.21 -5.29
C SER A 106 4.88 -10.62 -5.65
N PHE A 107 4.09 -9.75 -6.29
CA PHE A 107 2.78 -10.15 -6.80
C PHE A 107 2.87 -11.26 -7.86
N HIS A 108 3.81 -11.19 -8.80
CA HIS A 108 4.02 -12.25 -9.78
C HIS A 108 4.36 -13.61 -9.16
N SER A 109 5.16 -13.66 -8.09
CA SER A 109 5.41 -14.92 -7.40
C SER A 109 4.14 -15.52 -6.76
N VAL A 110 3.18 -14.68 -6.39
CA VAL A 110 1.90 -15.12 -5.80
C VAL A 110 0.88 -15.50 -6.87
N VAL A 111 1.00 -15.06 -8.14
CA VAL A 111 0.09 -15.49 -9.25
C VAL A 111 0.01 -17.01 -9.39
N LEU A 112 1.12 -17.69 -9.11
CA LEU A 112 1.23 -19.15 -9.28
C LEU A 112 0.68 -19.93 -8.08
N GLU A 113 0.23 -19.23 -7.04
CA GLU A 113 -0.27 -19.80 -5.78
C GLU A 113 -1.80 -19.79 -5.74
N GLU A 114 -2.39 -20.40 -4.70
CA GLU A 114 -3.83 -20.33 -4.46
C GLU A 114 -4.32 -18.87 -4.27
N PRO A 115 -5.54 -18.51 -4.72
CA PRO A 115 -6.04 -17.13 -4.69
C PRO A 115 -6.05 -16.49 -3.30
N VAL A 116 -6.13 -17.28 -2.23
CA VAL A 116 -6.07 -16.75 -0.85
C VAL A 116 -4.72 -16.11 -0.53
N TYR A 117 -3.62 -16.56 -1.14
CA TYR A 117 -2.31 -15.92 -0.94
C TYR A 117 -2.21 -14.54 -1.60
N TRP A 118 -3.02 -14.28 -2.64
CA TRP A 118 -3.19 -12.92 -3.17
C TRP A 118 -3.86 -12.01 -2.16
N VAL A 119 -4.84 -12.53 -1.42
CA VAL A 119 -5.50 -11.79 -0.33
C VAL A 119 -4.49 -11.47 0.78
N VAL A 120 -3.57 -12.40 1.10
CA VAL A 120 -2.46 -12.15 2.04
C VAL A 120 -1.57 -11.00 1.57
N ALA A 121 -1.18 -10.99 0.30
CA ALA A 121 -0.36 -9.93 -0.29
C ALA A 121 -1.05 -8.55 -0.25
N LEU A 122 -2.36 -8.50 -0.54
CA LEU A 122 -3.17 -7.27 -0.50
C LEU A 122 -3.38 -6.78 0.95
N LEU A 123 -3.60 -7.71 1.88
CA LEU A 123 -3.82 -7.42 3.29
C LEU A 123 -2.64 -6.68 3.93
N ALA A 124 -1.40 -6.95 3.51
CA ALA A 124 -0.21 -6.25 4.03
C ALA A 124 -0.36 -4.71 3.91
N ARG A 125 -0.73 -4.23 2.71
CA ARG A 125 -0.93 -2.80 2.47
C ARG A 125 -2.13 -2.26 3.23
N ALA A 126 -3.26 -2.96 3.21
CA ALA A 126 -4.47 -2.53 3.91
C ALA A 126 -4.23 -2.40 5.43
N SER A 127 -3.53 -3.37 6.01
CA SER A 127 -3.17 -3.39 7.44
C SER A 127 -2.21 -2.26 7.80
N LEU A 128 -1.20 -2.00 6.95
CA LEU A 128 -0.33 -0.84 7.14
C LEU A 128 -1.11 0.47 7.10
N ARG A 129 -2.01 0.65 6.12
CA ARG A 129 -2.84 1.86 6.01
C ARG A 129 -3.71 2.05 7.25
N ASN A 130 -4.29 0.97 7.77
CA ASN A 130 -5.05 1.03 9.01
C ASN A 130 -4.17 1.45 10.20
N PHE A 131 -3.03 0.77 10.39
CA PHE A 131 -2.07 1.11 11.45
C PHE A 131 -1.63 2.58 11.39
N LEU A 132 -1.26 3.08 10.21
CA LEU A 132 -0.83 4.47 10.05
C LEU A 132 -1.98 5.46 10.35
N ALA A 133 -3.21 5.14 9.96
CA ALA A 133 -4.36 5.98 10.28
C ALA A 133 -4.64 6.04 11.80
N GLU A 134 -4.41 4.94 12.51
CA GLU A 134 -4.54 4.87 13.96
C GLU A 134 -3.42 5.64 14.69
N GLU A 135 -2.17 5.50 14.25
CA GLU A 135 -1.01 6.14 14.89
C GLU A 135 -0.91 7.64 14.59
N LEU A 136 -1.33 8.07 13.40
CA LEU A 136 -1.22 9.47 12.97
C LEU A 136 -2.42 10.32 13.35
N GLN A 137 -3.32 9.84 14.21
CA GLN A 137 -4.53 10.57 14.62
C GLN A 137 -4.22 12.00 15.08
N MET A 138 -4.58 12.97 14.23
CA MET A 138 -4.51 14.39 14.52
C MET A 138 -5.90 14.93 14.88
N SER A 139 -5.92 15.91 15.78
CA SER A 139 -7.13 16.68 16.04
C SER A 139 -7.52 17.50 14.80
N GLU A 140 -8.83 17.61 14.53
CA GLU A 140 -9.35 18.35 13.37
C GLU A 140 -8.86 19.80 13.30
N VAL A 141 -8.61 20.42 14.46
CA VAL A 141 -8.12 21.81 14.58
C VAL A 141 -6.69 21.97 14.03
N ARG A 142 -5.89 20.90 14.03
CA ARG A 142 -4.50 20.91 13.52
C ARG A 142 -4.37 20.24 12.15
N ALA A 143 -5.42 19.58 11.68
CA ALA A 143 -5.40 18.82 10.44
C ALA A 143 -5.32 19.77 9.24
N SER A 144 -4.27 19.61 8.43
CA SER A 144 -4.22 20.23 7.10
C SER A 144 -5.23 19.57 6.16
N SER A 145 -5.58 20.23 5.07
CA SER A 145 -6.45 19.64 4.03
C SER A 145 -5.85 18.33 3.47
N PHE A 146 -4.52 18.28 3.28
CA PHE A 146 -3.83 17.06 2.84
C PHE A 146 -3.94 15.92 3.85
N TYR A 147 -3.87 16.22 5.15
CA TYR A 147 -4.09 15.21 6.19
C TYR A 147 -5.53 14.69 6.16
N GLN A 148 -6.52 15.58 6.04
CA GLN A 148 -7.93 15.19 5.98
C GLN A 148 -8.20 14.26 4.80
N GLU A 149 -7.74 14.64 3.60
CA GLU A 149 -7.88 13.84 2.38
C GLU A 149 -7.19 12.48 2.52
N TRP A 150 -5.93 12.45 2.97
CA TRP A 150 -5.20 11.21 3.19
C TRP A 150 -5.86 10.32 4.26
N SER A 151 -6.40 10.91 5.33
CA SER A 151 -7.07 10.20 6.43
C SER A 151 -8.40 9.60 5.99
N ASP A 152 -9.19 10.34 5.21
CA ASP A 152 -10.45 9.85 4.65
C ASP A 152 -10.20 8.65 3.72
N GLU A 153 -9.19 8.74 2.85
CA GLU A 153 -8.80 7.63 1.98
C GLU A 153 -8.25 6.44 2.77
N SER A 154 -7.47 6.68 3.83
CA SER A 154 -6.93 5.60 4.67
C SER A 154 -8.01 4.91 5.50
N ARG A 155 -9.05 5.64 5.95
CA ARG A 155 -10.22 5.05 6.62
C ARG A 155 -11.02 4.13 5.71
N LYS A 156 -11.09 4.39 4.40
CA LYS A 156 -11.73 3.47 3.43
C LYS A 156 -11.02 2.10 3.36
N GLU A 157 -9.72 2.05 3.66
CA GLU A 157 -8.95 0.80 3.69
C GLU A 157 -9.29 -0.09 4.91
N PHE A 158 -9.91 0.46 5.96
CA PHE A 158 -10.34 -0.32 7.12
C PHE A 158 -11.32 -1.43 6.72
N ALA A 159 -12.33 -1.09 5.90
CA ALA A 159 -13.31 -2.06 5.43
C ALA A 159 -12.65 -3.19 4.63
N TRP A 160 -11.65 -2.86 3.79
CA TRP A 160 -10.89 -3.85 3.03
C TRP A 160 -10.04 -4.75 3.92
N THR A 161 -9.39 -4.19 4.93
CA THR A 161 -8.63 -4.96 5.93
C THR A 161 -9.50 -6.03 6.58
N GLN A 162 -10.72 -5.69 6.99
CA GLN A 162 -11.66 -6.64 7.58
C GLN A 162 -12.12 -7.72 6.59
N ARG A 163 -12.43 -7.34 5.34
CA ARG A 163 -12.82 -8.28 4.29
C ARG A 163 -11.71 -9.30 3.98
N TYR A 164 -10.47 -8.82 3.86
CA TYR A 164 -9.31 -9.67 3.60
C TYR A 164 -9.00 -10.58 4.78
N ARG A 165 -9.04 -10.06 6.01
CA ARG A 165 -8.83 -10.86 7.22
C ARG A 165 -9.85 -12.00 7.30
N LYS A 166 -11.12 -11.69 7.12
CA LYS A 166 -12.20 -12.69 7.14
C LYS A 166 -11.96 -13.80 6.11
N ALA A 167 -11.63 -13.44 4.87
CA ALA A 167 -11.35 -14.41 3.82
C ALA A 167 -10.16 -15.33 4.17
N ILE A 168 -9.10 -14.79 4.76
CA ILE A 168 -7.95 -15.58 5.22
C ILE A 168 -8.35 -16.51 6.37
N GLU A 169 -9.11 -16.01 7.35
CA GLU A 169 -9.57 -16.81 8.50
C GLU A 169 -10.48 -17.97 8.10
N GLU A 170 -11.31 -17.81 7.07
CA GLU A 170 -12.15 -18.87 6.52
C GLU A 170 -11.34 -19.99 5.83
N HIS A 171 -10.12 -19.69 5.38
CA HIS A 171 -9.25 -20.62 4.65
C HIS A 171 -8.02 -21.07 5.46
N GLN A 172 -7.78 -20.49 6.64
CA GLN A 172 -6.50 -20.61 7.37
C GLN A 172 -6.10 -22.05 7.70
N ASP A 173 -7.07 -22.95 7.91
CA ASP A 173 -6.81 -24.36 8.22
C ASP A 173 -6.18 -25.13 7.05
N GLN A 174 -6.32 -24.62 5.83
CA GLN A 174 -5.80 -25.20 4.59
C GLN A 174 -4.51 -24.49 4.12
N MET A 175 -4.19 -23.34 4.72
CA MET A 175 -3.06 -22.50 4.32
C MET A 175 -1.75 -22.96 4.97
N HIS A 176 -0.66 -22.79 4.22
CA HIS A 176 0.69 -22.99 4.74
C HIS A 176 1.14 -21.73 5.49
N ILE A 177 1.19 -21.82 6.82
CA ILE A 177 1.46 -20.69 7.73
C ILE A 177 2.73 -19.92 7.34
N TYR A 178 3.87 -20.61 7.18
CA TYR A 178 5.13 -19.94 6.83
C TYR A 178 5.08 -19.25 5.47
N LYS A 179 4.34 -19.80 4.51
CA LYS A 179 4.19 -19.19 3.19
C LYS A 179 3.41 -17.88 3.30
N ALA A 180 2.32 -17.90 4.08
CA ALA A 180 1.54 -16.70 4.33
C ALA A 180 2.35 -15.61 5.05
N ILE A 181 3.16 -15.99 6.05
CA ILE A 181 4.08 -15.07 6.75
C ILE A 181 5.07 -14.45 5.77
N ASP A 182 5.74 -15.26 4.95
CA ASP A 182 6.75 -14.78 4.00
C ASP A 182 6.13 -13.81 2.98
N ILE A 183 4.99 -14.16 2.40
CA ILE A 183 4.27 -13.30 1.45
C ILE A 183 3.86 -11.99 2.12
N PHE A 184 3.24 -12.05 3.30
CA PHE A 184 2.82 -10.84 4.01
C PHE A 184 4.01 -9.92 4.29
N ARG A 185 5.10 -10.48 4.81
CA ARG A 185 6.33 -9.75 5.15
C ARG A 185 6.98 -9.13 3.92
N ASP A 186 7.10 -9.87 2.82
CA ASP A 186 7.66 -9.36 1.57
C ASP A 186 6.85 -8.17 1.05
N HIS A 187 5.53 -8.25 1.12
CA HIS A 187 4.66 -7.14 0.72
C HIS A 187 4.76 -5.95 1.70
N MET A 188 4.97 -6.16 3.00
CA MET A 188 5.30 -5.09 3.96
C MET A 188 6.64 -4.42 3.65
N MET A 189 7.68 -5.20 3.30
CA MET A 189 8.97 -4.66 2.87
C MET A 189 8.85 -3.82 1.60
N ASN A 190 7.98 -4.23 0.68
CA ASN A 190 7.66 -3.46 -0.52
C ASN A 190 6.94 -2.14 -0.19
N GLN A 191 6.00 -2.14 0.76
CA GLN A 191 5.41 -0.88 1.25
C GLN A 191 6.47 0.02 1.89
N ARG A 192 7.45 -0.54 2.60
CA ARG A 192 8.57 0.26 3.12
C ARG A 192 9.36 0.94 2.00
N ASN A 193 9.67 0.21 0.93
CA ASN A 193 10.36 0.77 -0.23
C ASN A 193 9.54 1.87 -0.92
N PHE A 194 8.21 1.69 -1.00
CA PHE A 194 7.28 2.72 -1.50
C PHE A 194 7.37 4.00 -0.67
N TYR A 195 7.19 3.93 0.66
CA TYR A 195 7.24 5.12 1.52
C TYR A 195 8.62 5.79 1.57
N LYS A 196 9.70 5.02 1.36
CA LYS A 196 11.07 5.53 1.26
C LYS A 196 11.32 6.26 -0.06
N ALA A 197 10.64 5.89 -1.14
CA ALA A 197 10.80 6.52 -2.45
C ALA A 197 10.12 7.89 -2.56
N VAL A 198 9.30 8.27 -1.58
CA VAL A 198 8.67 9.59 -1.50
C VAL A 198 9.54 10.51 -0.64
N ASP A 199 10.44 11.23 -1.28
CA ASP A 199 11.36 12.16 -0.62
C ASP A 199 10.77 13.58 -0.59
N CYS A 200 10.37 14.10 0.57
CA CYS A 200 9.81 15.46 0.65
C CYS A 200 10.86 16.58 0.53
N ASP A 201 12.16 16.27 0.62
CA ASP A 201 13.24 17.27 0.75
C ASP A 201 13.76 17.77 -0.62
N VAL A 202 13.46 17.07 -1.71
CA VAL A 202 13.91 17.39 -3.10
C VAL A 202 13.17 18.60 -3.72
N GLY A 203 12.58 19.49 -2.90
CA GLY A 203 11.83 20.66 -3.35
C GLY A 203 12.42 22.01 -2.92
N GLY A 204 13.65 22.02 -2.41
CA GLY A 204 14.34 23.21 -1.90
C GLY A 204 15.39 23.81 -2.84
N GLU A 205 15.41 23.45 -4.13
CA GLU A 205 16.19 24.22 -5.10
C GLU A 205 15.50 25.56 -5.34
N GLN A 206 16.06 26.56 -4.67
CA GLN A 206 15.85 27.98 -4.90
C GLN A 206 15.92 28.28 -6.40
N ASP A 207 14.85 28.85 -6.96
CA ASP A 207 14.97 29.78 -8.08
C ASP A 207 15.81 30.98 -7.60
N GLY A 208 17.12 30.80 -7.65
CA GLY A 208 18.13 31.69 -7.08
C GLY A 208 19.39 31.71 -7.93
N ASN A 209 19.23 32.00 -9.23
CA ASN A 209 20.22 32.55 -10.17
C ASN A 209 19.61 32.42 -11.58
N ALA A 210 19.63 33.39 -12.48
CA ALA A 210 20.51 34.54 -12.63
C ALA A 210 19.80 35.58 -13.50
N CYS A 211 19.95 36.86 -13.15
CA CYS A 211 19.92 37.98 -14.09
C CYS A 211 20.64 39.16 -13.42
N GLU A 212 21.93 38.98 -13.14
CA GLU A 212 22.86 40.10 -13.07
C GLU A 212 23.88 39.95 -14.20
N GLY A 213 23.93 40.97 -15.06
CA GLY A 213 25.03 41.25 -15.99
C GLY A 213 24.86 40.65 -17.39
N GLU A 214 24.57 41.50 -18.37
CA GLU A 214 25.55 41.87 -19.41
C GLU A 214 25.04 43.02 -20.31
N LEU A 215 25.87 44.08 -20.34
CA LEU A 215 26.00 45.21 -21.28
C LEU A 215 24.94 46.31 -21.32
#